data_AF-A0A831JPY3-F1
#
_entry.id   AF-A0A831JPY3-F1
#
_cell.length_a   1.000
_cell.length_b   1.000
_cell.length_c   1.000
_cell.angle_alpha   90.00
_cell.angle_beta   90.00
_cell.angle_gamma   90.00
#
_symmetry.space_group_name_H-M   'P 1'
#
loop_
_entity.id
_entity.type
_entity.pdbx_description
1 polymer ?
#
loop_
_entity_poly.entity_id
_entity_poly.type
_entity_poly.pdbx_seq_one_letter_code
_entity_poly.pdbx_strand_id
1 'polypeptide(L)'
;ADLQISRGGNIIMVQVENEYGSYGIDKPYVSAIRDLVKKAGFTDVPLFQCDWSSNFTNNALDDLLWTVNFGTGANIDEQFKKLKSLRPETPMMCSEFWSGWFDHWGRKHETRDAATMVSGIKDMLDRNISFSLYMTHGGTTFGWWGGANNPAYSAMCSSYDYDAPISEAGWTTPKYFQLRDLLKQYLPEGETLPEPPAQYPVISVPAITEWEVAPLFDNLPQAKQSEDTKPMEQFDQGWGSILYRTTLKEDVKGILHIDEVHDWAQVFADGKLLGRLDRRRGEFTLPLKETLKKGTRLDILVEAMGRVNFDKSIHDRKGITNKVEVVSGEQVKELKGWEVYNLPPFYEFVSQKNYQAGKPVDGPAYYKATFRLDKTGDTFLDMQTWGKGMVWVNGHAMGRFWEIGPQQTLYMPGCWLKEGENEIIVLDLKGPAEAKVAGVEKPILDMLREKAPETHRKDGQNLNLKAEKVVNAGTFKAGNGWQEVRFAQPAAGRYFCLEGTSNYEGNNIAAIAELDVLDNNGKPVSRENWKIVYADSEETRSGNRTADKVFDLQESTFWQTVDNTAYPHQIVIDLGKEYNVTGFRMLPRAEAGAPGLIKDYKVYVKKSDFTY
;
A
#
# COMPACT_ATOMS: atom_id res chain seq x y z
N ALA A 1 -16.50 -27.37 -9.93
CA ALA A 1 -17.47 -26.27 -9.71
C ALA A 1 -18.75 -26.82 -9.06
N ASP A 2 -18.62 -27.76 -8.12
CA ASP A 2 -19.76 -28.59 -7.69
C ASP A 2 -20.58 -27.93 -6.58
N LEU A 3 -20.03 -26.88 -5.96
CA LEU A 3 -20.70 -26.08 -4.95
C LEU A 3 -21.58 -24.96 -5.55
N GLN A 4 -21.83 -24.96 -6.87
CA GLN A 4 -22.84 -24.09 -7.48
C GLN A 4 -24.23 -24.41 -6.93
N ILE A 5 -25.06 -23.38 -6.76
CA ILE A 5 -26.44 -23.53 -6.24
C ILE A 5 -27.29 -24.47 -7.10
N SER A 6 -27.09 -24.47 -8.43
CA SER A 6 -27.72 -25.38 -9.38
C SER A 6 -27.34 -26.86 -9.19
N ARG A 7 -26.31 -27.14 -8.38
CA ARG A 7 -25.78 -28.47 -8.09
C ARG A 7 -25.86 -28.82 -6.60
N GLY A 8 -26.68 -28.08 -5.84
CA GLY A 8 -26.93 -28.32 -4.42
C GLY A 8 -25.97 -27.62 -3.46
N GLY A 9 -25.06 -26.78 -3.96
CA GLY A 9 -24.22 -25.91 -3.13
C GLY A 9 -24.82 -24.53 -2.87
N ASN A 10 -23.97 -23.55 -2.58
CA ASN A 10 -24.36 -22.18 -2.21
C ASN A 10 -23.64 -21.08 -3.01
N ILE A 11 -22.81 -21.42 -4.00
CA ILE A 11 -22.21 -20.43 -4.91
C ILE A 11 -23.30 -19.94 -5.88
N ILE A 12 -23.60 -18.65 -5.84
CA ILE A 12 -24.66 -18.02 -6.64
C ILE A 12 -24.18 -17.19 -7.82
N MET A 13 -22.92 -16.71 -7.82
CA MET A 13 -22.29 -15.95 -8.91
C MET A 13 -20.77 -16.15 -8.89
N VAL A 14 -20.09 -15.90 -10.01
CA VAL A 14 -18.62 -15.98 -10.11
C VAL A 14 -18.09 -14.78 -10.89
N GLN A 15 -17.06 -14.12 -10.35
CA GLN A 15 -16.41 -12.99 -11.02
C GLN A 15 -15.47 -13.46 -12.13
N VAL A 16 -15.39 -12.68 -13.21
CA VAL A 16 -14.44 -12.82 -14.31
C VAL A 16 -13.46 -11.64 -14.22
N GLU A 17 -12.19 -11.93 -13.98
CA GLU A 17 -11.17 -10.90 -13.75
C GLU A 17 -11.50 -10.02 -12.51
N ASN A 18 -10.80 -8.90 -12.29
CA ASN A 18 -11.00 -7.97 -11.19
C ASN A 18 -10.53 -6.56 -11.57
N GLU A 19 -11.46 -5.61 -11.71
CA GLU A 19 -11.17 -4.19 -11.95
C GLU A 19 -10.20 -3.92 -13.14
N TYR A 20 -10.35 -4.69 -14.22
CA TYR A 20 -9.41 -4.63 -15.34
C TYR A 20 -9.36 -3.26 -16.04
N GLY A 21 -10.43 -2.46 -15.93
CA GLY A 21 -10.48 -1.07 -16.39
C GLY A 21 -9.43 -0.17 -15.73
N SER A 22 -8.96 -0.53 -14.54
CA SER A 22 -7.87 0.16 -13.83
C SER A 22 -6.48 -0.29 -14.27
N TYR A 23 -6.36 -1.39 -15.02
CA TYR A 23 -5.11 -1.89 -15.60
C TYR A 23 -4.97 -1.54 -17.09
N GLY A 24 -6.02 -1.76 -17.90
CA GLY A 24 -5.96 -1.61 -19.35
C GLY A 24 -7.29 -1.78 -20.08
N ILE A 25 -7.21 -1.88 -21.42
CA ILE A 25 -8.37 -2.08 -22.30
C ILE A 25 -8.07 -3.26 -23.22
N ASP A 26 -8.65 -4.43 -22.92
CA ASP A 26 -8.46 -5.68 -23.66
C ASP A 26 -9.67 -6.63 -23.48
N LYS A 27 -10.75 -6.35 -24.20
CA LYS A 27 -11.94 -7.23 -24.23
C LYS A 27 -11.62 -8.67 -24.68
N PRO A 28 -10.73 -8.91 -25.68
CA PRO A 28 -10.29 -10.27 -26.01
C PRO A 28 -9.70 -11.04 -24.81
N TYR A 29 -8.86 -10.40 -24.00
CA TYR A 29 -8.33 -11.00 -22.77
C TYR A 29 -9.45 -11.34 -21.78
N VAL A 30 -10.31 -10.39 -21.43
CA VAL A 30 -11.43 -10.64 -20.48
C VAL A 30 -12.36 -11.74 -20.99
N SER A 31 -12.58 -11.80 -22.32
CA SER A 31 -13.36 -12.87 -22.95
C SER A 31 -12.69 -14.24 -22.79
N ALA A 32 -11.37 -14.32 -22.94
CA ALA A 32 -10.61 -15.55 -22.73
C ALA A 32 -10.68 -16.00 -21.25
N ILE A 33 -10.61 -15.07 -20.29
CA ILE A 33 -10.78 -15.39 -18.86
C ILE A 33 -12.18 -15.93 -18.58
N ARG A 34 -13.23 -15.31 -19.12
CA ARG A 34 -14.61 -15.81 -19.03
C ARG A 34 -14.71 -17.26 -19.54
N ASP A 35 -14.13 -17.53 -20.69
CA ASP A 35 -14.19 -18.86 -21.32
C ASP A 35 -13.42 -19.90 -20.51
N LEU A 36 -12.30 -19.53 -19.87
CA LEU A 36 -11.58 -20.36 -18.92
C LEU A 36 -12.41 -20.65 -17.66
N VAL A 37 -13.11 -19.66 -17.11
CA VAL A 37 -14.02 -19.83 -15.96
C VAL A 37 -15.14 -20.81 -16.30
N LYS A 38 -15.78 -20.66 -17.47
CA LYS A 38 -16.80 -21.60 -17.98
C LYS A 38 -16.21 -23.01 -18.16
N LYS A 39 -15.02 -23.13 -18.77
CA LYS A 39 -14.33 -24.41 -18.99
C LYS A 39 -13.95 -25.12 -17.67
N ALA A 40 -13.70 -24.37 -16.60
CA ALA A 40 -13.47 -24.92 -15.27
C ALA A 40 -14.75 -25.48 -14.60
N GLY A 41 -15.91 -25.30 -15.23
CA GLY A 41 -17.20 -25.90 -14.86
C GLY A 41 -18.22 -24.94 -14.24
N PHE A 42 -17.91 -23.64 -14.14
CA PHE A 42 -18.83 -22.60 -13.66
C PHE A 42 -19.74 -22.13 -14.80
N THR A 43 -20.70 -22.98 -15.16
CA THR A 43 -21.57 -22.80 -16.33
C THR A 43 -23.01 -22.43 -15.99
N ASP A 44 -23.41 -22.60 -14.73
CA ASP A 44 -24.83 -22.68 -14.35
C ASP A 44 -25.25 -21.54 -13.41
N VAL A 45 -24.35 -20.58 -13.17
CA VAL A 45 -24.56 -19.37 -12.35
C VAL A 45 -24.11 -18.14 -13.13
N PRO A 46 -24.67 -16.95 -12.85
CA PRO A 46 -24.23 -15.72 -13.49
C PRO A 46 -22.73 -15.46 -13.32
N LEU A 47 -22.10 -15.08 -14.42
CA LEU A 47 -20.75 -14.54 -14.44
C LEU A 47 -20.84 -13.01 -14.48
N PHE A 48 -19.98 -12.34 -13.72
CA PHE A 48 -19.96 -10.88 -13.66
C PHE A 48 -18.55 -10.32 -13.74
N GLN A 49 -18.42 -9.04 -14.07
CA GLN A 49 -17.19 -8.26 -14.00
C GLN A 49 -17.42 -7.02 -13.12
N CYS A 50 -16.40 -6.61 -12.39
CA CYS A 50 -16.39 -5.42 -11.55
C CYS A 50 -15.37 -4.41 -12.06
N ASP A 51 -15.67 -3.12 -11.91
CA ASP A 51 -14.83 -1.99 -12.30
C ASP A 51 -15.35 -0.71 -11.61
N TRP A 52 -14.68 0.42 -11.78
CA TRP A 52 -15.17 1.71 -11.27
C TRP A 52 -16.19 2.34 -12.23
N SER A 53 -17.05 3.21 -11.70
CA SER A 53 -18.03 3.93 -12.53
C SER A 53 -17.39 4.77 -13.65
N SER A 54 -16.13 5.16 -13.48
CA SER A 54 -15.33 5.92 -14.44
C SER A 54 -14.76 5.09 -15.59
N ASN A 55 -14.61 3.77 -15.45
CA ASN A 55 -13.83 2.94 -16.38
C ASN A 55 -14.49 1.62 -16.83
N PHE A 56 -15.58 1.16 -16.19
CA PHE A 56 -16.20 -0.15 -16.48
C PHE A 56 -16.55 -0.39 -17.96
N THR A 57 -16.89 0.66 -18.72
CA THR A 57 -17.23 0.53 -20.14
C THR A 57 -16.07 0.13 -21.03
N ASN A 58 -14.83 0.29 -20.57
CA ASN A 58 -13.63 -0.05 -21.33
C ASN A 58 -13.60 -1.54 -21.69
N ASN A 59 -13.97 -2.40 -20.73
CA ASN A 59 -13.87 -3.86 -20.87
C ASN A 59 -15.20 -4.60 -20.72
N ALA A 60 -16.30 -3.86 -20.60
CA ALA A 60 -17.66 -4.38 -20.53
C ALA A 60 -17.98 -5.39 -21.67
N LEU A 61 -18.21 -6.65 -21.32
CA LEU A 61 -18.65 -7.72 -22.23
C LEU A 61 -20.16 -7.89 -22.20
N ASP A 62 -20.78 -8.06 -23.37
CA ASP A 62 -22.24 -8.06 -23.49
C ASP A 62 -22.91 -9.23 -22.74
N ASP A 63 -22.23 -10.38 -22.62
CA ASP A 63 -22.77 -11.59 -21.98
C ASP A 63 -22.44 -11.72 -20.48
N LEU A 64 -21.82 -10.71 -19.88
CA LEU A 64 -21.53 -10.65 -18.43
C LEU A 64 -22.41 -9.62 -17.72
N LEU A 65 -22.71 -9.85 -16.45
CA LEU A 65 -23.24 -8.82 -15.56
C LEU A 65 -22.15 -7.77 -15.28
N TRP A 66 -22.52 -6.48 -15.28
CA TRP A 66 -21.61 -5.37 -14.97
C TRP A 66 -21.94 -4.84 -13.58
N THR A 67 -20.94 -4.83 -12.71
CA THR A 67 -21.03 -4.33 -11.33
C THR A 67 -20.04 -3.18 -11.14
N VAL A 68 -20.26 -2.33 -10.14
CA VAL A 68 -19.40 -1.16 -9.87
C VAL A 68 -18.84 -1.21 -8.46
N ASN A 69 -17.59 -0.78 -8.28
CA ASN A 69 -16.93 -0.69 -6.97
C ASN A 69 -16.82 0.77 -6.53
N PHE A 70 -17.08 1.05 -5.25
CA PHE A 70 -16.94 2.39 -4.66
C PHE A 70 -16.94 2.34 -3.13
N GLY A 71 -16.46 3.42 -2.49
CA GLY A 71 -16.26 3.45 -1.05
C GLY A 71 -17.34 4.13 -0.23
N THR A 72 -17.19 4.03 1.09
CA THR A 72 -17.97 4.76 2.10
C THR A 72 -18.07 6.25 1.76
N GLY A 73 -19.29 6.77 1.70
CA GLY A 73 -19.59 8.18 1.44
C GLY A 73 -19.78 8.54 -0.03
N ALA A 74 -19.51 7.62 -0.97
CA ALA A 74 -19.68 7.86 -2.40
C ALA A 74 -21.11 8.27 -2.78
N ASN A 75 -21.24 9.11 -3.81
CA ASN A 75 -22.52 9.48 -4.39
C ASN A 75 -23.14 8.33 -5.21
N ILE A 76 -24.07 7.57 -4.60
CA ILE A 76 -24.66 6.34 -5.16
C ILE A 76 -25.30 6.57 -6.54
N ASP A 77 -26.00 7.69 -6.74
CA ASP A 77 -26.64 7.99 -8.02
C ASP A 77 -25.61 8.16 -9.14
N GLU A 78 -24.52 8.90 -8.90
CA GLU A 78 -23.48 9.07 -9.91
C GLU A 78 -22.75 7.75 -10.20
N GLN A 79 -22.57 6.87 -9.21
CA GLN A 79 -21.94 5.55 -9.41
C GLN A 79 -22.73 4.68 -10.41
N PHE A 80 -24.06 4.67 -10.33
CA PHE A 80 -24.90 3.80 -11.17
C PHE A 80 -25.50 4.48 -12.41
N LYS A 81 -25.46 5.82 -12.50
CA LYS A 81 -26.07 6.59 -13.59
C LYS A 81 -25.66 6.13 -14.98
N LYS A 82 -24.36 5.93 -15.20
CA LYS A 82 -23.86 5.49 -16.51
C LYS A 82 -24.30 4.05 -16.81
N LEU A 83 -24.23 3.15 -15.84
CA LEU A 83 -24.69 1.76 -15.97
C LEU A 83 -26.18 1.70 -16.36
N LYS A 84 -27.05 2.42 -15.62
CA LYS A 84 -28.48 2.53 -15.91
C LYS A 84 -28.77 3.07 -17.31
N SER A 85 -28.00 4.04 -17.79
CA SER A 85 -28.19 4.60 -19.14
C SER A 85 -27.91 3.60 -20.26
N LEU A 86 -27.01 2.63 -20.00
CA LEU A 86 -26.60 1.61 -20.98
C LEU A 86 -27.42 0.32 -20.87
N ARG A 87 -27.84 -0.04 -19.65
CA ARG A 87 -28.64 -1.22 -19.34
C ARG A 87 -29.76 -0.87 -18.36
N PRO A 88 -30.89 -0.31 -18.82
CA PRO A 88 -31.96 0.18 -17.95
C PRO A 88 -32.51 -0.86 -16.97
N GLU A 89 -32.58 -2.13 -17.43
CA GLU A 89 -33.14 -3.26 -16.70
C GLU A 89 -32.10 -4.08 -15.91
N THR A 90 -30.81 -3.71 -15.93
CA THR A 90 -29.80 -4.45 -15.18
C THR A 90 -30.04 -4.32 -13.67
N PRO A 91 -29.89 -5.39 -12.88
CA PRO A 91 -29.79 -5.25 -11.44
C PRO A 91 -28.56 -4.39 -11.12
N MET A 92 -28.70 -3.51 -10.14
CA MET A 92 -27.59 -2.70 -9.63
C MET A 92 -26.94 -3.46 -8.47
N MET A 93 -25.62 -3.62 -8.55
CA MET A 93 -24.82 -4.20 -7.49
C MET A 93 -23.52 -3.44 -7.32
N CYS A 94 -23.23 -3.07 -6.08
CA CYS A 94 -21.91 -2.66 -5.63
C CYS A 94 -21.11 -3.92 -5.26
N SER A 95 -20.22 -4.39 -6.12
CA SER A 95 -19.46 -5.63 -5.89
C SER A 95 -18.43 -5.50 -4.77
N GLU A 96 -17.93 -4.28 -4.55
CA GLU A 96 -17.12 -3.90 -3.40
C GLU A 96 -17.56 -2.54 -2.90
N PHE A 97 -18.21 -2.54 -1.73
CA PHE A 97 -18.46 -1.33 -0.97
C PHE A 97 -17.38 -1.16 0.10
N TRP A 98 -16.44 -0.24 -0.09
CA TRP A 98 -15.28 -0.12 0.82
C TRP A 98 -15.69 0.46 2.19
N SER A 99 -15.64 -0.35 3.25
CA SER A 99 -16.13 -0.05 4.62
C SER A 99 -15.16 0.78 5.48
N GLY A 100 -13.93 0.90 5.01
CA GLY A 100 -12.75 1.28 5.75
C GLY A 100 -11.59 1.47 4.77
N TRP A 101 -10.34 1.20 5.17
CA TRP A 101 -9.21 1.15 4.24
C TRP A 101 -8.01 0.41 4.85
N PHE A 102 -7.05 0.00 4.00
CA PHE A 102 -5.83 -0.69 4.44
C PHE A 102 -4.68 0.29 4.79
N ASP A 103 -3.83 -0.12 5.73
CA ASP A 103 -2.72 0.67 6.20
C ASP A 103 -1.43 0.44 5.41
N HIS A 104 -0.58 1.46 5.40
CA HIS A 104 0.78 1.38 4.85
C HIS A 104 1.82 1.65 5.93
N TRP A 105 2.95 0.95 5.87
CA TRP A 105 4.06 1.21 6.78
C TRP A 105 4.55 2.66 6.65
N GLY A 106 4.63 3.36 7.77
CA GLY A 106 5.02 4.76 7.89
C GLY A 106 3.90 5.79 7.61
N ARG A 107 2.65 5.35 7.45
CA ARG A 107 1.47 6.23 7.29
C ARG A 107 0.47 6.03 8.43
N LYS A 108 -0.43 6.99 8.64
CA LYS A 108 -1.44 6.93 9.70
C LYS A 108 -2.41 5.76 9.47
N HIS A 109 -2.88 5.15 10.57
CA HIS A 109 -3.96 4.16 10.54
C HIS A 109 -5.22 4.75 9.89
N GLU A 110 -5.76 4.06 8.91
CA GLU A 110 -6.93 4.48 8.16
C GLU A 110 -8.22 4.10 8.87
N THR A 111 -9.16 5.05 8.95
CA THR A 111 -10.52 4.81 9.46
C THR A 111 -11.55 5.48 8.56
N ARG A 112 -12.78 4.98 8.58
CA ARG A 112 -13.95 5.55 7.90
C ARG A 112 -15.14 5.60 8.84
N ASP A 113 -15.90 6.68 8.77
CA ASP A 113 -17.02 6.91 9.67
C ASP A 113 -18.15 5.87 9.47
N ALA A 114 -18.59 5.26 10.57
CA ALA A 114 -19.60 4.21 10.57
C ALA A 114 -20.98 4.74 10.13
N ALA A 115 -21.37 5.95 10.55
CA ALA A 115 -22.67 6.51 10.20
C ALA A 115 -22.75 6.82 8.70
N THR A 116 -21.66 7.32 8.11
CA THR A 116 -21.52 7.54 6.68
C THR A 116 -21.64 6.23 5.89
N MET A 117 -20.99 5.15 6.35
CA MET A 117 -21.09 3.82 5.74
C MET A 117 -22.54 3.30 5.78
N VAL A 118 -23.17 3.34 6.95
CA VAL A 118 -24.55 2.87 7.17
C VAL A 118 -25.55 3.68 6.34
N SER A 119 -25.35 4.99 6.21
CA SER A 119 -26.18 5.85 5.36
C SER A 119 -26.14 5.43 3.88
N GLY A 120 -24.95 5.17 3.34
CA GLY A 120 -24.79 4.69 1.96
C GLY A 120 -25.41 3.31 1.73
N ILE A 121 -25.26 2.38 2.70
CA ILE A 121 -25.89 1.06 2.64
C ILE A 121 -27.41 1.18 2.71
N LYS A 122 -27.93 2.09 3.54
CA LYS A 122 -29.36 2.34 3.65
C LYS A 122 -29.96 2.84 2.33
N ASP A 123 -29.33 3.81 1.67
CA ASP A 123 -29.75 4.30 0.35
C ASP A 123 -29.83 3.15 -0.66
N MET A 124 -28.78 2.31 -0.72
CA MET A 124 -28.78 1.14 -1.58
C MET A 124 -29.93 0.17 -1.26
N LEU A 125 -30.11 -0.20 0.00
CA LEU A 125 -31.13 -1.17 0.42
C LEU A 125 -32.57 -0.66 0.21
N ASP A 126 -32.85 0.63 0.49
CA ASP A 126 -34.15 1.26 0.25
C ASP A 126 -34.57 1.19 -1.23
N ARG A 127 -33.60 1.01 -2.14
CA ARG A 127 -33.77 0.92 -3.59
C ARG A 127 -33.57 -0.50 -4.14
N ASN A 128 -33.44 -1.51 -3.27
CA ASN A 128 -33.13 -2.90 -3.62
C ASN A 128 -31.82 -3.05 -4.43
N ILE A 129 -30.84 -2.18 -4.18
CA ILE A 129 -29.49 -2.29 -4.75
C ILE A 129 -28.70 -3.29 -3.91
N SER A 130 -28.10 -4.28 -4.58
CA SER A 130 -27.25 -5.26 -3.91
C SER A 130 -25.87 -4.67 -3.58
N PHE A 131 -25.22 -5.17 -2.54
CA PHE A 131 -23.84 -4.81 -2.25
C PHE A 131 -23.08 -6.00 -1.62
N SER A 132 -21.76 -5.97 -1.74
CA SER A 132 -20.85 -6.80 -0.95
C SER A 132 -19.87 -5.87 -0.22
N LEU A 133 -19.83 -5.97 1.11
CA LEU A 133 -19.09 -5.04 1.97
C LEU A 133 -17.62 -5.48 2.10
N TYR A 134 -16.72 -4.65 1.58
CA TYR A 134 -15.28 -4.89 1.54
C TYR A 134 -14.56 -3.97 2.54
N MET A 135 -13.97 -4.41 3.63
CA MET A 135 -14.06 -5.74 4.22
C MET A 135 -15.12 -5.78 5.30
N THR A 136 -15.93 -6.83 5.34
CA THR A 136 -16.77 -7.10 6.51
C THR A 136 -15.92 -7.57 7.70
N HIS A 137 -14.91 -8.40 7.41
CA HIS A 137 -13.82 -8.81 8.28
C HIS A 137 -12.57 -8.92 7.39
N GLY A 138 -11.50 -8.19 7.67
CA GLY A 138 -10.28 -8.25 6.87
C GLY A 138 -9.22 -9.22 7.42
N GLY A 139 -9.08 -9.30 8.75
CA GLY A 139 -8.17 -10.26 9.40
C GLY A 139 -6.71 -9.83 9.33
N THR A 140 -5.81 -10.77 9.04
CA THR A 140 -4.36 -10.56 9.01
C THR A 140 -3.77 -11.10 7.73
N THR A 141 -2.88 -10.33 7.11
CA THR A 141 -2.04 -10.83 6.02
C THR A 141 -0.77 -11.46 6.58
N PHE A 142 -0.88 -12.74 6.97
CA PHE A 142 0.19 -13.49 7.63
C PHE A 142 1.47 -13.64 6.77
N GLY A 143 2.60 -13.88 7.44
CA GLY A 143 3.89 -14.14 6.81
C GLY A 143 4.33 -13.06 5.81
N TRP A 144 4.63 -13.48 4.58
CA TRP A 144 5.12 -12.62 3.50
C TRP A 144 4.03 -12.25 2.48
N TRP A 145 2.76 -12.54 2.75
CA TRP A 145 1.66 -12.37 1.79
C TRP A 145 1.21 -10.93 1.58
N GLY A 146 1.72 -9.98 2.39
CA GLY A 146 1.42 -8.55 2.27
C GLY A 146 1.71 -8.02 0.86
N GLY A 147 0.81 -7.18 0.35
CA GLY A 147 0.95 -6.48 -0.93
C GLY A 147 1.65 -5.12 -0.80
N ALA A 148 1.60 -4.34 -1.87
CA ALA A 148 2.06 -2.96 -1.93
C ALA A 148 1.32 -2.20 -3.04
N ASN A 149 1.12 -0.90 -2.85
CA ASN A 149 0.66 -0.01 -3.91
C ASN A 149 1.83 0.74 -4.55
N ASN A 150 1.64 1.23 -5.77
CA ASN A 150 2.54 2.13 -6.48
C ASN A 150 1.73 2.92 -7.53
N PRO A 151 2.00 4.22 -7.79
CA PRO A 151 3.05 5.06 -7.22
C PRO A 151 2.62 5.99 -6.06
N ALA A 152 3.52 6.39 -5.16
CA ALA A 152 4.87 5.82 -4.95
C ALA A 152 4.80 4.49 -4.18
N TYR A 153 5.85 3.66 -4.27
CA TYR A 153 5.88 2.33 -3.65
C TYR A 153 5.54 2.42 -2.15
N SER A 154 4.48 1.73 -1.76
CA SER A 154 3.94 1.77 -0.40
C SER A 154 3.56 0.36 0.02
N ALA A 155 4.38 -0.26 0.87
CA ALA A 155 4.10 -1.61 1.39
C ALA A 155 2.96 -1.57 2.43
N MET A 156 2.02 -2.51 2.31
CA MET A 156 0.90 -2.63 3.24
C MET A 156 1.34 -3.22 4.58
N CYS A 157 0.63 -2.85 5.66
CA CYS A 157 0.83 -3.45 6.99
C CYS A 157 0.42 -4.93 7.01
N SER A 158 0.88 -5.66 8.03
CA SER A 158 0.50 -7.06 8.21
C SER A 158 -0.94 -7.18 8.70
N SER A 159 -1.38 -6.27 9.56
CA SER A 159 -2.79 -6.16 9.94
C SER A 159 -3.61 -5.78 8.72
N TYR A 160 -4.70 -6.51 8.52
CA TYR A 160 -5.74 -6.18 7.56
C TYR A 160 -7.06 -5.90 8.30
N ASP A 161 -6.97 -5.30 9.51
CA ASP A 161 -8.13 -4.87 10.30
C ASP A 161 -9.11 -4.03 9.47
N TYR A 162 -8.54 -3.16 8.62
CA TYR A 162 -9.26 -2.36 7.62
C TYR A 162 -10.19 -1.31 8.22
N ASP A 163 -10.27 -1.15 9.55
CA ASP A 163 -11.41 -0.50 10.23
C ASP A 163 -12.74 -1.15 9.78
N ALA A 164 -12.72 -2.47 9.59
CA ALA A 164 -13.89 -3.25 9.22
C ALA A 164 -14.90 -3.30 10.38
N PRO A 165 -16.18 -3.61 10.11
CA PRO A 165 -17.15 -3.89 11.17
C PRO A 165 -16.66 -4.97 12.13
N ILE A 166 -15.98 -6.01 11.65
CA ILE A 166 -15.38 -7.06 12.47
C ILE A 166 -13.86 -6.90 12.43
N SER A 167 -13.24 -6.64 13.59
CA SER A 167 -11.81 -6.34 13.69
C SER A 167 -10.90 -7.51 13.29
N GLU A 168 -9.59 -7.27 13.24
CA GLU A 168 -8.54 -8.28 12.93
C GLU A 168 -8.69 -9.58 13.74
N ALA A 169 -8.99 -9.50 15.04
CA ALA A 169 -9.17 -10.66 15.91
C ALA A 169 -10.61 -11.21 15.92
N GLY A 170 -11.48 -10.77 15.00
CA GLY A 170 -12.86 -11.25 14.90
C GLY A 170 -13.84 -10.61 15.88
N TRP A 171 -13.49 -9.47 16.49
CA TRP A 171 -14.34 -8.83 17.49
C TRP A 171 -15.38 -7.92 16.84
N THR A 172 -16.59 -7.89 17.40
CA THR A 172 -17.61 -6.90 17.05
C THR A 172 -17.16 -5.49 17.45
N THR A 173 -17.30 -4.52 16.55
CA THR A 173 -16.97 -3.11 16.80
C THR A 173 -18.23 -2.24 16.94
N PRO A 174 -18.11 -0.95 17.34
CA PRO A 174 -19.23 -0.02 17.23
C PRO A 174 -19.82 0.07 15.80
N LYS A 175 -18.97 -0.06 14.76
CA LYS A 175 -19.38 -0.08 13.35
C LYS A 175 -20.22 -1.33 13.02
N TYR A 176 -19.89 -2.49 13.61
CA TYR A 176 -20.70 -3.71 13.50
C TYR A 176 -22.12 -3.51 14.01
N PHE A 177 -22.28 -2.94 15.20
CA PHE A 177 -23.62 -2.78 15.77
C PHE A 177 -24.48 -1.80 14.98
N GLN A 178 -23.92 -0.69 14.49
CA GLN A 178 -24.66 0.23 13.61
C GLN A 178 -25.10 -0.45 12.30
N LEU A 179 -24.22 -1.24 11.68
CA LEU A 179 -24.57 -2.02 10.49
C LEU A 179 -25.65 -3.07 10.81
N ARG A 180 -25.50 -3.81 11.90
CA ARG A 180 -26.45 -4.84 12.35
C ARG A 180 -27.84 -4.26 12.60
N ASP A 181 -27.92 -3.10 13.25
CA ASP A 181 -29.17 -2.41 13.56
C ASP A 181 -29.89 -1.93 12.28
N LEU A 182 -29.13 -1.51 11.26
CA LEU A 182 -29.69 -1.24 9.94
C LEU A 182 -30.22 -2.52 9.29
N LEU A 183 -29.38 -3.55 9.17
CA LEU A 183 -29.73 -4.78 8.43
C LEU A 183 -30.92 -5.54 9.04
N LYS A 184 -31.11 -5.43 10.36
CA LYS A 184 -32.29 -5.97 11.05
C LYS A 184 -33.61 -5.45 10.47
N GLN A 185 -33.63 -4.27 9.86
CA GLN A 185 -34.82 -3.65 9.29
C GLN A 185 -35.18 -4.17 7.90
N TYR A 186 -34.30 -4.94 7.24
CA TYR A 186 -34.47 -5.45 5.88
C TYR A 186 -34.65 -6.98 5.83
N LEU A 187 -34.95 -7.61 6.96
CA LEU A 187 -35.28 -9.04 7.01
C LEU A 187 -36.72 -9.30 6.54
N PRO A 188 -37.01 -10.51 6.03
CA PRO A 188 -38.39 -10.97 5.86
C PRO A 188 -39.21 -10.83 7.15
N GLU A 189 -40.51 -10.58 7.02
CA GLU A 189 -41.40 -10.41 8.16
C GLU A 189 -41.37 -11.64 9.09
N GLY A 190 -41.18 -11.39 10.39
CA GLY A 190 -41.11 -12.43 11.41
C GLY A 190 -39.72 -13.03 11.64
N GLU A 191 -38.72 -12.70 10.80
CA GLU A 191 -37.35 -13.14 11.02
C GLU A 191 -36.58 -12.23 11.98
N THR A 192 -35.59 -12.80 12.66
CA THR A 192 -34.67 -12.08 13.56
C THR A 192 -33.24 -12.48 13.28
N LEU A 193 -32.31 -11.54 13.38
CA LEU A 193 -30.88 -11.84 13.27
C LEU A 193 -30.42 -12.78 14.40
N PRO A 194 -29.54 -13.76 14.12
CA PRO A 194 -28.92 -14.57 15.16
C PRO A 194 -28.04 -13.72 16.07
N GLU A 195 -27.87 -14.12 17.33
CA GLU A 195 -26.99 -13.44 18.27
C GLU A 195 -25.53 -13.45 17.79
N PRO A 196 -24.76 -12.36 17.98
CA PRO A 196 -23.33 -12.36 17.67
C PRO A 196 -22.60 -13.45 18.48
N PRO A 197 -21.66 -14.20 17.86
CA PRO A 197 -20.84 -15.16 18.58
C PRO A 197 -20.03 -14.48 19.71
N ALA A 198 -19.73 -15.23 20.77
CA ALA A 198 -18.83 -14.77 21.81
C ALA A 198 -17.40 -14.61 21.26
N GLN A 199 -16.67 -13.61 21.79
CA GLN A 199 -15.26 -13.41 21.47
C GLN A 199 -14.42 -14.62 21.93
N TYR A 200 -13.38 -14.94 21.17
CA TYR A 200 -12.40 -15.94 21.61
C TYR A 200 -11.66 -15.44 22.87
N PRO A 201 -11.21 -16.36 23.75
CA PRO A 201 -10.43 -15.98 24.92
C PRO A 201 -9.16 -15.23 24.52
N VAL A 202 -8.86 -14.13 25.20
CA VAL A 202 -7.62 -13.36 25.03
C VAL A 202 -6.71 -13.61 26.23
N ILE A 203 -5.40 -13.72 26.00
CA ILE A 203 -4.39 -13.92 27.05
C ILE A 203 -3.26 -12.90 26.94
N SER A 204 -2.66 -12.59 28.08
CA SER A 204 -1.34 -11.96 28.14
C SER A 204 -0.25 -13.03 28.14
N VAL A 205 0.85 -12.78 27.43
CA VAL A 205 2.07 -13.63 27.49
C VAL A 205 3.17 -12.83 28.20
N PRO A 206 3.77 -13.34 29.28
CA PRO A 206 4.88 -12.68 29.95
C PRO A 206 6.01 -12.32 29.00
N ALA A 207 6.74 -11.24 29.31
CA ALA A 207 7.83 -10.79 28.47
C ALA A 207 8.91 -11.87 28.28
N ILE A 208 9.20 -12.17 27.03
CA ILE A 208 10.26 -13.07 26.58
C ILE A 208 11.53 -12.24 26.40
N THR A 209 12.51 -12.46 27.28
CA THR A 209 13.76 -11.68 27.34
C THR A 209 15.03 -12.51 27.24
N GLU A 210 14.91 -13.84 27.36
CA GLU A 210 16.00 -14.80 27.24
C GLU A 210 16.01 -15.35 25.81
N TRP A 211 17.05 -15.04 25.04
CA TRP A 211 17.12 -15.38 23.60
C TRP A 211 18.41 -16.10 23.25
N GLU A 212 18.27 -17.11 22.39
CA GLU A 212 19.38 -17.60 21.57
C GLU A 212 19.46 -16.76 20.30
N VAL A 213 20.67 -16.41 19.86
CA VAL A 213 20.92 -15.50 18.75
C VAL A 213 21.76 -16.19 17.69
N ALA A 214 21.41 -15.98 16.42
CA ALA A 214 22.16 -16.43 15.26
C ALA A 214 22.36 -15.24 14.30
N PRO A 215 23.52 -14.57 14.32
CA PRO A 215 23.84 -13.49 13.39
C PRO A 215 23.71 -13.95 11.94
N LEU A 216 23.03 -13.15 11.10
CA LEU A 216 22.67 -13.56 9.74
C LEU A 216 23.91 -13.85 8.87
N PHE A 217 24.94 -12.99 8.96
CA PHE A 217 26.15 -13.14 8.14
C PHE A 217 27.03 -14.33 8.53
N ASP A 218 26.88 -14.85 9.75
CA ASP A 218 27.58 -16.05 10.22
C ASP A 218 26.81 -17.34 9.89
N ASN A 219 25.59 -17.22 9.38
CA ASN A 219 24.67 -18.32 9.08
C ASN A 219 24.19 -18.30 7.62
N LEU A 220 25.03 -17.79 6.71
CA LEU A 220 24.71 -17.72 5.29
C LEU A 220 24.63 -19.13 4.66
N PRO A 221 23.70 -19.34 3.71
CA PRO A 221 23.66 -20.57 2.93
C PRO A 221 24.80 -20.60 1.90
N GLN A 222 24.81 -21.62 1.05
CA GLN A 222 25.75 -21.70 -0.05
C GLN A 222 25.57 -20.53 -1.03
N ALA A 223 26.67 -19.87 -1.37
CA ALA A 223 26.71 -18.80 -2.35
C ALA A 223 26.48 -19.30 -3.78
N LYS A 224 25.79 -18.50 -4.58
CA LYS A 224 25.69 -18.60 -6.04
C LYS A 224 26.59 -17.54 -6.68
N GLN A 225 27.39 -17.91 -7.67
CA GLN A 225 28.26 -16.96 -8.37
C GLN A 225 27.52 -16.31 -9.53
N SER A 226 27.66 -15.00 -9.71
CA SER A 226 27.09 -14.25 -10.83
C SER A 226 28.00 -13.10 -11.22
N GLU A 227 28.30 -12.93 -12.50
CA GLU A 227 29.13 -11.80 -12.96
C GLU A 227 28.39 -10.47 -12.75
N ASP A 228 27.11 -10.42 -13.13
CA ASP A 228 26.24 -9.26 -13.01
C ASP A 228 25.22 -9.45 -11.88
N THR A 229 24.70 -8.35 -11.35
CA THR A 229 23.52 -8.38 -10.48
C THR A 229 22.29 -8.82 -11.27
N LYS A 230 21.40 -9.56 -10.60
CA LYS A 230 20.12 -9.99 -11.16
C LYS A 230 19.05 -9.95 -10.09
N PRO A 231 17.77 -9.77 -10.45
CA PRO A 231 16.66 -9.94 -9.52
C PRO A 231 16.63 -11.33 -8.88
N MET A 232 16.05 -11.44 -7.69
CA MET A 232 16.01 -12.69 -6.92
C MET A 232 15.30 -13.85 -7.64
N GLU A 233 14.37 -13.56 -8.55
CA GLU A 233 13.68 -14.59 -9.33
C GLU A 233 14.62 -15.28 -10.32
N GLN A 234 15.70 -14.62 -10.76
CA GLN A 234 16.75 -15.24 -11.59
C GLN A 234 17.64 -16.20 -10.79
N PHE A 235 17.51 -16.20 -9.47
CA PHE A 235 18.14 -17.15 -8.56
C PHE A 235 17.12 -18.13 -7.96
N ASP A 236 15.94 -18.27 -8.56
CA ASP A 236 14.86 -19.16 -8.11
C ASP A 236 14.40 -18.86 -6.67
N GLN A 237 14.28 -17.56 -6.34
CA GLN A 237 13.74 -17.09 -5.07
C GLN A 237 12.54 -16.16 -5.30
N GLY A 238 11.40 -16.50 -4.68
CA GLY A 238 10.18 -15.70 -4.73
C GLY A 238 10.07 -14.65 -3.61
N TRP A 239 10.47 -14.99 -2.38
CA TRP A 239 10.24 -14.14 -1.20
C TRP A 239 11.42 -14.17 -0.22
N GLY A 240 11.40 -13.28 0.77
CA GLY A 240 12.41 -13.16 1.82
C GLY A 240 13.42 -12.06 1.51
N SER A 241 14.68 -12.32 1.84
CA SER A 241 15.79 -11.39 1.56
C SER A 241 16.82 -12.02 0.63
N ILE A 242 17.66 -11.21 0.03
CA ILE A 242 18.77 -11.65 -0.82
C ILE A 242 20.00 -10.81 -0.49
N LEU A 243 21.15 -11.45 -0.36
CA LEU A 243 22.43 -10.77 -0.13
C LEU A 243 23.27 -10.84 -1.41
N TYR A 244 23.72 -9.67 -1.88
CA TYR A 244 24.70 -9.54 -2.94
C TYR A 244 26.04 -9.13 -2.31
N ARG A 245 27.07 -9.96 -2.47
CA ARG A 245 28.41 -9.74 -1.93
C ARG A 245 29.43 -9.65 -3.05
N THR A 246 30.33 -8.68 -3.01
CA THR A 246 31.51 -8.63 -3.90
C THR A 246 32.74 -8.17 -3.12
N THR A 247 33.92 -8.36 -3.71
CA THR A 247 35.18 -7.83 -3.20
C THR A 247 35.71 -6.79 -4.18
N LEU A 248 35.89 -5.56 -3.70
CA LEU A 248 36.32 -4.44 -4.54
C LEU A 248 37.69 -4.71 -5.17
N LYS A 249 37.78 -4.56 -6.49
CA LYS A 249 39.02 -4.81 -7.24
C LYS A 249 40.00 -3.63 -7.25
N GLU A 250 39.53 -2.46 -6.80
CA GLU A 250 40.28 -1.22 -6.68
C GLU A 250 39.70 -0.33 -5.57
N ASP A 251 40.34 0.81 -5.31
CA ASP A 251 39.82 1.83 -4.40
C ASP A 251 38.58 2.51 -5.00
N VAL A 252 37.54 2.69 -4.19
CA VAL A 252 36.23 3.21 -4.58
C VAL A 252 35.87 4.40 -3.69
N LYS A 253 35.42 5.51 -4.29
CA LYS A 253 34.92 6.71 -3.59
C LYS A 253 33.78 7.36 -4.37
N GLY A 254 33.02 8.25 -3.75
CA GLY A 254 31.93 8.98 -4.40
C GLY A 254 30.57 8.45 -3.95
N ILE A 255 29.67 8.17 -4.89
CA ILE A 255 28.30 7.73 -4.61
C ILE A 255 28.12 6.31 -5.13
N LEU A 256 27.70 5.40 -4.26
CA LEU A 256 27.21 4.08 -4.66
C LEU A 256 25.78 4.24 -5.18
N HIS A 257 25.54 3.88 -6.43
CA HIS A 257 24.24 3.90 -7.08
C HIS A 257 23.76 2.46 -7.30
N ILE A 258 22.54 2.15 -6.89
CA ILE A 258 21.94 0.81 -7.03
C ILE A 258 20.65 0.96 -7.84
N ASP A 259 20.67 0.45 -9.06
CA ASP A 259 19.59 0.55 -10.04
C ASP A 259 18.89 -0.81 -10.16
N GLU A 260 17.69 -1.01 -9.64
CA GLU A 260 17.03 -0.30 -8.53
C GLU A 260 16.95 -1.23 -7.31
N VAL A 261 16.84 -0.66 -6.11
CA VAL A 261 16.66 -1.41 -4.84
C VAL A 261 15.20 -1.78 -4.65
N HIS A 262 14.88 -3.07 -4.70
CA HIS A 262 13.55 -3.60 -4.44
C HIS A 262 13.57 -4.57 -3.23
N ASP A 263 13.30 -4.13 -1.99
CA ASP A 263 12.70 -2.83 -1.63
C ASP A 263 13.42 -2.07 -0.52
N TRP A 264 14.08 -2.76 0.40
CA TRP A 264 14.79 -2.11 1.51
C TRP A 264 16.19 -2.72 1.64
N ALA A 265 17.22 -1.91 1.42
CA ALA A 265 18.60 -2.38 1.40
C ALA A 265 19.43 -1.85 2.57
N GLN A 266 20.36 -2.66 3.03
CA GLN A 266 21.44 -2.28 3.93
C GLN A 266 22.77 -2.58 3.24
N VAL A 267 23.65 -1.57 3.20
CA VAL A 267 24.96 -1.67 2.56
C VAL A 267 26.03 -1.71 3.63
N PHE A 268 26.92 -2.71 3.59
CA PHE A 268 28.01 -2.88 4.55
C PHE A 268 29.35 -2.98 3.83
N ALA A 269 30.40 -2.43 4.45
CA ALA A 269 31.79 -2.64 4.06
C ALA A 269 32.53 -3.36 5.20
N ASP A 270 33.10 -4.53 4.91
CA ASP A 270 33.80 -5.37 5.89
C ASP A 270 32.96 -5.63 7.16
N GLY A 271 31.64 -5.78 6.98
CA GLY A 271 30.67 -6.00 8.06
C GLY A 271 30.16 -4.72 8.75
N LYS A 272 30.74 -3.55 8.48
CA LYS A 272 30.29 -2.27 9.04
C LYS A 272 29.21 -1.63 8.17
N LEU A 273 28.08 -1.27 8.76
CA LEU A 273 26.99 -0.59 8.05
C LEU A 273 27.45 0.78 7.52
N LEU A 274 27.29 0.98 6.21
CA LEU A 274 27.51 2.26 5.54
C LEU A 274 26.24 3.10 5.47
N GLY A 275 25.09 2.46 5.21
CA GLY A 275 23.82 3.13 5.08
C GLY A 275 22.67 2.19 4.72
N ARG A 276 21.47 2.75 4.71
CA ARG A 276 20.22 2.05 4.39
C ARG A 276 19.52 2.81 3.27
N LEU A 277 18.80 2.09 2.43
CA LEU A 277 18.09 2.61 1.27
C LEU A 277 16.66 2.08 1.29
N ASP A 278 15.69 2.97 1.22
CA ASP A 278 14.26 2.67 1.24
C ASP A 278 13.57 3.04 -0.07
N ARG A 279 13.04 2.04 -0.80
CA ARG A 279 12.29 2.24 -2.04
C ARG A 279 11.08 3.15 -1.86
N ARG A 280 10.41 3.15 -0.70
CA ARG A 280 9.27 4.05 -0.42
C ARG A 280 9.66 5.52 -0.51
N ARG A 281 10.94 5.82 -0.30
CA ARG A 281 11.51 7.17 -0.37
C ARG A 281 12.22 7.45 -1.70
N GLY A 282 12.27 6.48 -2.60
CA GLY A 282 13.06 6.53 -3.83
C GLY A 282 14.56 6.66 -3.53
N GLU A 283 15.04 6.05 -2.44
CA GLU A 283 16.45 6.06 -2.07
C GLU A 283 17.18 4.93 -2.81
N PHE A 284 17.98 5.30 -3.82
CA PHE A 284 18.76 4.36 -4.63
C PHE A 284 20.26 4.70 -4.67
N THR A 285 20.66 5.73 -3.92
CA THR A 285 22.05 6.22 -3.89
C THR A 285 22.54 6.37 -2.46
N LEU A 286 23.80 5.98 -2.23
CA LEU A 286 24.47 6.08 -0.95
C LEU A 286 25.82 6.82 -1.10
N PRO A 287 25.93 8.08 -0.64
CA PRO A 287 27.19 8.78 -0.59
C PRO A 287 28.19 8.07 0.34
N LEU A 288 29.35 7.70 -0.18
CA LEU A 288 30.43 7.08 0.58
C LEU A 288 31.17 8.16 1.36
N LYS A 289 31.16 8.04 2.70
CA LYS A 289 31.83 9.01 3.60
C LYS A 289 33.36 8.95 3.49
N GLU A 290 33.89 7.79 3.11
CA GLU A 290 35.32 7.51 3.03
C GLU A 290 35.60 6.68 1.76
N THR A 291 36.87 6.69 1.31
CA THR A 291 37.31 5.80 0.23
C THR A 291 37.36 4.35 0.74
N LEU A 292 36.56 3.48 0.13
CA LEU A 292 36.65 2.04 0.34
C LEU A 292 37.87 1.50 -0.40
N LYS A 293 38.66 0.64 0.25
CA LYS A 293 39.93 0.18 -0.30
C LYS A 293 39.75 -1.04 -1.18
N LYS A 294 40.67 -1.22 -2.14
CA LYS A 294 40.83 -2.49 -2.84
C LYS A 294 40.88 -3.64 -1.83
N GLY A 295 40.08 -4.68 -2.06
CA GLY A 295 39.96 -5.84 -1.17
C GLY A 295 38.85 -5.73 -0.12
N THR A 296 38.22 -4.56 0.06
CA THR A 296 37.04 -4.44 0.92
C THR A 296 35.91 -5.34 0.41
N ARG A 297 35.29 -6.07 1.34
CA ARG A 297 34.07 -6.83 1.10
C ARG A 297 32.88 -5.89 1.16
N LEU A 298 32.16 -5.77 0.06
CA LEU A 298 30.90 -5.02 -0.02
C LEU A 298 29.74 -6.01 0.06
N ASP A 299 28.84 -5.80 1.01
CA ASP A 299 27.62 -6.58 1.22
C ASP A 299 26.40 -5.67 1.01
N ILE A 300 25.46 -6.07 0.15
CA ILE A 300 24.18 -5.39 -0.06
C ILE A 300 23.07 -6.39 0.27
N LEU A 301 22.53 -6.29 1.49
CA LEU A 301 21.41 -7.10 1.95
C LEU A 301 20.10 -6.40 1.56
N VAL A 302 19.31 -7.01 0.70
CA VAL A 302 18.02 -6.49 0.23
C VAL A 302 16.89 -7.32 0.78
N GLU A 303 15.98 -6.71 1.53
CA GLU A 303 14.69 -7.30 1.89
C GLU A 303 13.66 -7.01 0.81
N ALA A 304 13.00 -8.06 0.31
CA ALA A 304 11.79 -7.92 -0.48
C ALA A 304 10.58 -7.81 0.44
N MET A 305 9.88 -6.69 0.37
CA MET A 305 8.56 -6.51 0.99
C MET A 305 7.48 -7.09 0.06
N GLY A 306 6.25 -6.60 0.15
CA GLY A 306 5.18 -7.02 -0.76
C GLY A 306 5.47 -6.65 -2.20
N ARG A 307 5.15 -7.55 -3.13
CA ARG A 307 5.07 -7.17 -4.56
C ARG A 307 3.88 -6.24 -4.74
N VAL A 308 4.02 -5.31 -5.67
CA VAL A 308 2.90 -4.45 -6.02
C VAL A 308 1.73 -5.31 -6.52
N ASN A 309 0.53 -5.06 -6.01
CA ASN A 309 -0.68 -5.83 -6.30
C ASN A 309 -1.75 -5.03 -7.05
N PHE A 310 -1.37 -3.89 -7.64
CA PHE A 310 -2.28 -2.99 -8.33
C PHE A 310 -1.62 -2.34 -9.56
N ASP A 311 -2.41 -2.13 -10.63
CA ASP A 311 -2.01 -1.54 -11.92
C ASP A 311 -0.78 -2.24 -12.57
N LYS A 312 -0.14 -1.62 -13.57
CA LYS A 312 1.01 -2.13 -14.34
C LYS A 312 2.25 -2.39 -13.51
N SER A 313 2.31 -1.79 -12.32
CA SER A 313 3.42 -1.96 -11.39
C SER A 313 3.49 -3.38 -10.79
N ILE A 314 2.51 -4.26 -11.03
CA ILE A 314 2.59 -5.71 -10.71
C ILE A 314 3.80 -6.42 -11.31
N HIS A 315 4.46 -5.83 -12.32
CA HIS A 315 5.75 -6.25 -12.83
C HIS A 315 6.90 -5.90 -11.86
N ASP A 316 6.83 -6.45 -10.65
CA ASP A 316 7.65 -6.04 -9.52
C ASP A 316 8.72 -7.09 -9.18
N ARG A 317 9.82 -7.07 -9.94
CA ARG A 317 11.00 -7.89 -9.66
C ARG A 317 11.67 -7.44 -8.37
N LYS A 318 12.20 -8.36 -7.57
CA LYS A 318 12.76 -8.05 -6.25
C LYS A 318 14.28 -8.26 -6.18
N GLY A 319 14.95 -7.64 -5.21
CA GLY A 319 16.41 -7.61 -5.10
C GLY A 319 17.01 -6.36 -5.77
N ILE A 320 18.15 -6.52 -6.44
CA ILE A 320 18.72 -5.47 -7.30
C ILE A 320 18.26 -5.75 -8.73
N THR A 321 17.49 -4.83 -9.32
CA THR A 321 16.77 -5.10 -10.57
C THR A 321 17.66 -5.03 -11.82
N ASN A 322 18.72 -4.21 -11.80
CA ASN A 322 19.63 -4.01 -12.92
C ASN A 322 21.11 -4.10 -12.49
N LYS A 323 21.70 -3.04 -11.92
CA LYS A 323 23.15 -2.91 -11.68
C LYS A 323 23.51 -2.13 -10.43
N VAL A 324 24.78 -2.26 -10.02
CA VAL A 324 25.41 -1.45 -8.98
C VAL A 324 26.58 -0.71 -9.57
N GLU A 325 26.63 0.60 -9.37
CA GLU A 325 27.65 1.48 -9.91
C GLU A 325 28.24 2.38 -8.84
N VAL A 326 29.44 2.88 -9.08
CA VAL A 326 30.06 3.94 -8.31
C VAL A 326 30.22 5.15 -9.23
N VAL A 327 29.69 6.27 -8.79
CA VAL A 327 29.81 7.57 -9.47
C VAL A 327 30.79 8.45 -8.71
N SER A 328 31.87 8.87 -9.38
CA SER A 328 32.89 9.77 -8.84
C SER A 328 33.21 10.88 -9.84
N GLY A 329 32.50 12.01 -9.73
CA GLY A 329 32.57 13.08 -10.75
C GLY A 329 31.94 12.61 -12.06
N GLU A 330 32.68 12.69 -13.16
CA GLU A 330 32.23 12.21 -14.48
C GLU A 330 32.47 10.70 -14.69
N GLN A 331 33.19 10.03 -13.78
CA GLN A 331 33.47 8.60 -13.88
C GLN A 331 32.32 7.79 -13.28
N VAL A 332 31.79 6.87 -14.07
CA VAL A 332 30.82 5.85 -13.64
C VAL A 332 31.46 4.48 -13.84
N LYS A 333 31.47 3.66 -12.79
CA LYS A 333 31.99 2.30 -12.85
C LYS A 333 31.01 1.30 -12.27
N GLU A 334 30.66 0.29 -13.06
CA GLU A 334 29.85 -0.84 -12.61
C GLU A 334 30.67 -1.83 -11.76
N LEU A 335 30.05 -2.34 -10.70
CA LEU A 335 30.59 -3.40 -9.84
C LEU A 335 30.09 -4.78 -10.31
N LYS A 336 31.02 -5.73 -10.42
CA LYS A 336 30.78 -7.09 -10.94
C LYS A 336 31.39 -8.17 -10.03
N GLY A 337 31.17 -9.43 -10.38
CA GLY A 337 31.73 -10.60 -9.70
C GLY A 337 31.10 -10.81 -8.32
N TRP A 338 29.82 -11.16 -8.32
CA TRP A 338 28.96 -11.26 -7.14
C TRP A 338 28.84 -12.69 -6.63
N GLU A 339 28.92 -12.83 -5.32
CA GLU A 339 28.37 -13.96 -4.57
C GLU A 339 26.96 -13.58 -4.11
N VAL A 340 25.98 -14.43 -4.41
CA VAL A 340 24.57 -14.18 -4.13
C VAL A 340 24.03 -15.26 -3.19
N TYR A 341 23.39 -14.83 -2.11
CA TYR A 341 22.84 -15.71 -1.07
C TYR A 341 21.33 -15.52 -0.96
N ASN A 342 20.59 -16.59 -1.23
CA ASN A 342 19.13 -16.60 -1.09
C ASN A 342 18.75 -16.77 0.40
N LEU A 343 17.88 -15.91 0.93
CA LEU A 343 17.44 -15.98 2.33
C LEU A 343 15.91 -16.12 2.37
N PRO A 344 15.36 -17.32 2.12
CA PRO A 344 13.92 -17.53 2.06
C PRO A 344 13.28 -17.43 3.45
N PRO A 345 11.98 -17.10 3.53
CA PRO A 345 11.27 -16.90 4.79
C PRO A 345 10.66 -18.19 5.38
N PHE A 346 10.99 -19.35 4.83
CA PHE A 346 10.37 -20.63 5.22
C PHE A 346 10.85 -21.05 6.61
N TYR A 347 9.93 -21.63 7.39
CA TYR A 347 10.23 -22.02 8.78
C TYR A 347 11.41 -23.00 8.86
N GLU A 348 11.49 -23.97 7.96
CA GLU A 348 12.57 -24.95 7.88
C GLU A 348 13.92 -24.29 7.65
N PHE A 349 13.95 -23.18 6.90
CA PHE A 349 15.16 -22.39 6.72
C PHE A 349 15.52 -21.64 8.00
N VAL A 350 14.58 -20.88 8.59
CA VAL A 350 14.90 -20.00 9.72
C VAL A 350 15.13 -20.76 11.03
N SER A 351 14.49 -21.92 11.22
CA SER A 351 14.69 -22.76 12.42
C SER A 351 16.04 -23.48 12.45
N GLN A 352 16.65 -23.72 11.29
CA GLN A 352 17.95 -24.39 11.14
C GLN A 352 19.09 -23.37 11.03
N LYS A 353 19.32 -22.63 12.12
CA LYS A 353 20.46 -21.71 12.28
C LYS A 353 21.25 -22.11 13.51
N ASN A 354 22.51 -21.69 13.60
CA ASN A 354 23.34 -21.93 14.76
C ASN A 354 22.98 -20.95 15.90
N TYR A 355 21.83 -21.18 16.51
CA TYR A 355 21.34 -20.42 17.67
C TYR A 355 22.22 -20.70 18.88
N GLN A 356 22.72 -19.64 19.51
CA GLN A 356 23.56 -19.71 20.71
C GLN A 356 23.10 -18.66 21.71
N ALA A 357 23.18 -18.97 23.01
CA ALA A 357 22.93 -17.98 24.04
C ALA A 357 23.84 -16.76 23.84
N GLY A 358 23.26 -15.57 23.75
CA GLY A 358 24.00 -14.39 23.35
C GLY A 358 23.25 -13.09 23.61
N LYS A 359 23.97 -11.97 23.52
CA LYS A 359 23.35 -10.65 23.57
C LYS A 359 22.77 -10.28 22.21
N PRO A 360 21.76 -9.39 22.17
CA PRO A 360 21.30 -8.82 20.91
C PRO A 360 22.42 -8.15 20.14
N VAL A 361 22.37 -8.24 18.81
CA VAL A 361 23.36 -7.67 17.91
C VAL A 361 22.81 -6.41 17.24
N ASP A 362 23.70 -5.45 16.98
CA ASP A 362 23.41 -4.25 16.18
C ASP A 362 23.53 -4.59 14.69
N GLY A 363 22.50 -5.27 14.17
CA GLY A 363 22.45 -5.73 12.77
C GLY A 363 21.51 -6.91 12.55
N PRO A 364 21.52 -7.49 11.33
CA PRO A 364 20.61 -8.56 10.96
C PRO A 364 20.92 -9.86 11.69
N ALA A 365 19.94 -10.41 12.41
CA ALA A 365 20.05 -11.68 13.11
C ALA A 365 18.69 -12.38 13.31
N TYR A 366 18.77 -13.69 13.53
CA TYR A 366 17.65 -14.48 14.02
C TYR A 366 17.75 -14.62 15.54
N TYR A 367 16.61 -14.54 16.20
CA TYR A 367 16.44 -14.69 17.64
C TYR A 367 15.45 -15.82 17.90
N LYS A 368 15.78 -16.76 18.77
CA LYS A 368 14.92 -17.88 19.12
C LYS A 368 14.76 -17.99 20.63
N ALA A 369 13.54 -18.26 21.07
CA ALA A 369 13.23 -18.48 22.47
C ALA A 369 12.06 -19.46 22.62
N THR A 370 11.89 -19.97 23.84
CA THR A 370 10.73 -20.76 24.24
C THR A 370 10.01 -20.09 25.40
N PHE A 371 8.69 -20.23 25.45
CA PHE A 371 7.86 -19.74 26.56
C PHE A 371 6.78 -20.75 26.91
N ARG A 372 6.27 -20.72 28.14
CA ARG A 372 5.28 -21.70 28.62
C ARG A 372 3.92 -21.04 28.85
N LEU A 373 2.85 -21.73 28.47
CA LEU A 373 1.47 -21.30 28.67
C LEU A 373 0.68 -22.36 29.44
N ASP A 374 -0.11 -21.93 30.42
CA ASP A 374 -1.05 -22.81 31.14
C ASP A 374 -2.40 -22.94 30.42
N LYS A 375 -2.72 -21.97 29.56
CA LYS A 375 -3.93 -21.92 28.73
C LYS A 375 -3.65 -21.18 27.44
N THR A 376 -4.39 -21.51 26.39
CA THR A 376 -4.31 -20.81 25.10
C THR A 376 -5.42 -19.77 24.97
N GLY A 377 -5.18 -18.81 24.09
CA GLY A 377 -6.09 -17.73 23.73
C GLY A 377 -5.38 -16.79 22.78
N ASP A 378 -6.13 -15.93 22.12
CA ASP A 378 -5.58 -14.91 21.23
C ASP A 378 -4.69 -13.94 22.03
N THR A 379 -3.67 -13.40 21.38
CA THR A 379 -2.80 -12.37 21.97
C THR A 379 -2.20 -11.51 20.86
N PHE A 380 -1.54 -10.42 21.21
CA PHE A 380 -0.89 -9.54 20.26
C PHE A 380 0.58 -9.36 20.66
N LEU A 381 1.50 -9.80 19.81
CA LEU A 381 2.93 -9.71 20.10
C LEU A 381 3.39 -8.26 19.97
N ASP A 382 3.81 -7.65 21.07
CA ASP A 382 4.35 -6.30 21.11
C ASP A 382 5.76 -6.26 20.49
N MET A 383 5.89 -5.55 19.38
CA MET A 383 7.11 -5.43 18.59
C MET A 383 7.78 -4.05 18.73
N GLN A 384 7.31 -3.18 19.63
CA GLN A 384 7.81 -1.80 19.76
C GLN A 384 9.31 -1.71 20.06
N THR A 385 9.92 -2.71 20.68
CA THR A 385 11.36 -2.68 20.98
C THR A 385 12.24 -3.24 19.86
N TRP A 386 11.63 -3.74 18.77
CA TRP A 386 12.31 -4.35 17.65
C TRP A 386 12.38 -3.42 16.45
N GLY A 387 13.33 -3.65 15.53
CA GLY A 387 13.58 -2.78 14.40
C GLY A 387 12.69 -3.06 13.18
N LYS A 388 13.02 -4.08 12.39
CA LYS A 388 12.27 -4.46 11.17
C LYS A 388 12.51 -5.92 10.83
N GLY A 389 11.45 -6.69 10.59
CA GLY A 389 11.60 -8.06 10.10
C GLY A 389 10.32 -8.87 10.17
N MET A 390 10.41 -10.13 10.63
CA MET A 390 9.29 -11.09 10.64
C MET A 390 9.36 -12.03 11.85
N VAL A 391 8.20 -12.51 12.29
CA VAL A 391 8.07 -13.42 13.44
C VAL A 391 7.46 -14.76 13.02
N TRP A 392 7.92 -15.83 13.65
CA TRP A 392 7.31 -17.16 13.59
C TRP A 392 7.01 -17.66 15.01
N VAL A 393 5.88 -18.32 15.21
CA VAL A 393 5.54 -19.00 16.46
C VAL A 393 5.03 -20.39 16.15
N ASN A 394 5.63 -21.40 16.80
CA ASN A 394 5.33 -22.81 16.55
C ASN A 394 5.35 -23.20 15.06
N GLY A 395 6.22 -22.58 14.26
CA GLY A 395 6.30 -22.81 12.81
C GLY A 395 5.39 -21.93 11.94
N HIS A 396 4.39 -21.27 12.52
CA HIS A 396 3.49 -20.37 11.80
C HIS A 396 4.15 -19.00 11.61
N ALA A 397 4.09 -18.42 10.41
CA ALA A 397 4.64 -17.10 10.13
C ALA A 397 3.60 -16.01 10.45
N MET A 398 3.87 -15.17 11.46
CA MET A 398 2.89 -14.18 11.95
C MET A 398 2.76 -12.95 11.05
N GLY A 399 3.79 -12.65 10.27
CA GLY A 399 3.83 -11.43 9.46
C GLY A 399 5.02 -10.55 9.78
N ARG A 400 5.08 -9.45 9.03
CA ARG A 400 6.16 -8.47 9.13
C ARG A 400 5.88 -7.45 10.23
N PHE A 401 6.92 -6.99 10.89
CA PHE A 401 6.87 -5.83 11.78
C PHE A 401 7.88 -4.77 11.32
N TRP A 402 7.60 -3.52 11.65
CA TRP A 402 8.51 -2.41 11.41
C TRP A 402 8.26 -1.30 12.41
N GLU A 403 9.31 -0.88 13.12
CA GLU A 403 9.24 0.13 14.18
C GLU A 403 8.58 1.45 13.76
N ILE A 404 8.58 1.79 12.47
CA ILE A 404 8.02 3.06 11.98
C ILE A 404 6.51 3.17 12.16
N GLY A 405 5.81 2.03 12.30
CA GLY A 405 4.36 1.96 12.48
C GLY A 405 3.57 2.06 11.17
N PRO A 406 2.24 2.23 11.24
CA PRO A 406 1.47 2.55 12.45
C PRO A 406 1.20 1.31 13.32
N GLN A 407 1.23 0.12 12.72
CA GLN A 407 1.16 -1.17 13.41
C GLN A 407 2.41 -1.42 14.27
N GLN A 408 2.23 -1.73 15.56
CA GLN A 408 3.31 -2.11 16.48
C GLN A 408 3.09 -3.47 17.14
N THR A 409 1.97 -4.14 16.87
CA THR A 409 1.69 -5.49 17.35
C THR A 409 1.33 -6.45 16.23
N LEU A 410 1.72 -7.73 16.36
CA LEU A 410 1.29 -8.80 15.46
C LEU A 410 0.23 -9.68 16.12
N TYR A 411 -0.90 -9.89 15.45
CA TYR A 411 -1.95 -10.78 15.94
C TYR A 411 -1.45 -12.23 15.98
N MET A 412 -1.65 -12.88 17.14
CA MET A 412 -1.33 -14.28 17.40
C MET A 412 -2.62 -15.05 17.72
N PRO A 413 -3.14 -15.84 16.77
CA PRO A 413 -4.31 -16.69 17.02
C PRO A 413 -4.02 -17.72 18.12
N GLY A 414 -4.93 -17.85 19.08
CA GLY A 414 -4.82 -18.81 20.17
C GLY A 414 -4.80 -20.27 19.69
N CYS A 415 -5.38 -20.54 18.51
CA CYS A 415 -5.35 -21.86 17.89
C CYS A 415 -3.98 -22.27 17.34
N TRP A 416 -3.02 -21.34 17.26
CA TRP A 416 -1.62 -21.62 16.89
C TRP A 416 -0.69 -21.72 18.11
N LEU A 417 -1.23 -21.49 19.30
CA LEU A 417 -0.56 -21.71 20.57
C LEU A 417 -0.91 -23.10 21.12
N LYS A 418 -0.08 -23.59 22.02
CA LYS A 418 -0.30 -24.85 22.74
C LYS A 418 -0.10 -24.65 24.24
N GLU A 419 -0.84 -25.41 25.04
CA GLU A 419 -0.53 -25.55 26.46
C GLU A 419 0.85 -26.19 26.62
N GLY A 420 1.62 -25.75 27.62
CA GLY A 420 3.02 -26.11 27.78
C GLY A 420 3.95 -25.20 26.98
N GLU A 421 5.04 -25.79 26.46
CA GLU A 421 6.14 -25.05 25.84
C GLU A 421 5.80 -24.65 24.40
N ASN A 422 6.00 -23.38 24.04
CA ASN A 422 5.85 -22.79 22.72
C ASN A 422 7.21 -22.24 22.24
N GLU A 423 7.42 -22.18 20.93
CA GLU A 423 8.61 -21.59 20.31
C GLU A 423 8.26 -20.26 19.65
N ILE A 424 9.14 -19.26 19.77
CA ILE A 424 9.13 -18.04 18.98
C ILE A 424 10.48 -17.85 18.29
N ILE A 425 10.45 -17.46 17.01
CA ILE A 425 11.60 -17.01 16.23
C ILE A 425 11.32 -15.60 15.71
N VAL A 426 12.28 -14.69 15.86
CA VAL A 426 12.22 -13.33 15.30
C VAL A 426 13.42 -13.14 14.38
N LEU A 427 13.18 -12.81 13.12
CA LEU A 427 14.19 -12.21 12.26
C LEU A 427 14.09 -10.70 12.46
N ASP A 428 15.16 -10.07 12.93
CA ASP A 428 15.28 -8.63 12.97
C ASP A 428 16.48 -8.17 12.14
N LEU A 429 16.22 -7.29 11.18
CA LEU A 429 17.19 -6.85 10.19
C LEU A 429 17.99 -5.64 10.66
N LYS A 430 17.49 -4.89 11.65
CA LYS A 430 18.13 -3.65 12.12
C LYS A 430 18.92 -3.83 13.42
N GLY A 431 18.54 -4.78 14.26
CA GLY A 431 18.97 -4.86 15.66
C GLY A 431 17.90 -4.24 16.57
N PRO A 432 17.44 -4.94 17.63
CA PRO A 432 16.39 -4.43 18.49
C PRO A 432 16.96 -3.41 19.48
N ALA A 433 16.16 -2.41 19.86
CA ALA A 433 16.49 -1.52 20.97
C ALA A 433 16.51 -2.29 22.30
N GLU A 434 15.60 -3.25 22.45
CA GLU A 434 15.56 -4.25 23.52
C GLU A 434 14.99 -5.55 22.94
N ALA A 435 15.69 -6.68 23.10
CA ALA A 435 15.18 -7.99 22.65
C ALA A 435 14.12 -8.50 23.62
N LYS A 436 12.90 -7.98 23.47
CA LYS A 436 11.77 -8.23 24.35
C LYS A 436 10.50 -8.35 23.54
N VAL A 437 9.79 -9.47 23.67
CA VAL A 437 8.43 -9.63 23.12
C VAL A 437 7.49 -9.96 24.26
N ALA A 438 6.37 -9.26 24.36
CA ALA A 438 5.28 -9.61 25.28
C ALA A 438 4.00 -9.83 24.47
N GLY A 439 3.12 -10.72 24.96
CA GLY A 439 1.76 -10.83 24.44
C GLY A 439 0.86 -9.89 25.22
N VAL A 440 0.27 -8.90 24.54
CA VAL A 440 -0.69 -7.96 25.12
C VAL A 440 -2.11 -8.30 24.67
N GLU A 441 -3.11 -7.78 25.39
CA GLU A 441 -4.52 -8.13 25.16
C GLU A 441 -5.21 -7.22 24.13
N LYS A 442 -4.54 -6.16 23.68
CA LYS A 442 -5.06 -5.21 22.69
C LYS A 442 -4.01 -4.90 21.65
N PRO A 443 -4.39 -4.78 20.37
CA PRO A 443 -3.46 -4.39 19.33
C PRO A 443 -3.08 -2.91 19.49
N ILE A 444 -1.91 -2.57 18.93
CA ILE A 444 -1.45 -1.20 18.73
C ILE A 444 -1.33 -1.02 17.22
N LEU A 445 -2.33 -0.37 16.61
CA LEU A 445 -2.41 -0.18 15.16
C LEU A 445 -2.13 1.26 14.72
N ASP A 446 -2.05 2.21 15.64
CA ASP A 446 -2.10 3.65 15.40
C ASP A 446 -0.88 4.42 15.95
N MET A 447 0.25 3.74 16.11
CA MET A 447 1.48 4.34 16.66
C MET A 447 2.55 4.51 15.59
N LEU A 448 2.60 5.71 15.02
CA LEU A 448 3.72 6.16 14.19
C LEU A 448 4.90 6.60 15.08
N ARG A 449 6.09 6.09 14.78
CA ARG A 449 7.32 6.40 15.54
C ARG A 449 8.38 7.11 14.72
N GLU A 450 8.25 7.07 13.40
CA GLU A 450 9.11 7.85 12.53
C GLU A 450 8.61 9.30 12.47
N LYS A 451 9.49 10.26 12.76
CA LYS A 451 9.26 11.69 12.53
C LYS A 451 9.42 12.04 11.05
N ALA A 452 8.73 11.33 10.17
CA ALA A 452 8.55 11.84 8.82
C ALA A 452 7.76 13.15 8.93
N PRO A 453 8.04 14.16 8.08
CA PRO A 453 7.14 15.31 7.98
C PRO A 453 5.73 14.78 7.73
N GLU A 454 4.78 15.11 8.61
CA GLU A 454 3.39 14.67 8.43
C GLU A 454 2.78 15.25 7.14
N THR A 455 3.40 16.31 6.61
CA THR A 455 2.98 17.07 5.44
C THR A 455 4.16 17.30 4.49
N HIS A 456 3.87 17.64 3.24
CA HIS A 456 4.82 17.94 2.19
C HIS A 456 5.31 19.40 2.20
N ARG A 457 5.11 20.11 3.31
CA ARG A 457 5.61 21.48 3.52
C ARG A 457 6.51 21.53 4.73
N LYS A 458 7.73 22.05 4.52
CA LYS A 458 8.69 22.29 5.60
C LYS A 458 8.38 23.60 6.31
N ASP A 459 8.76 23.69 7.59
CA ASP A 459 8.69 24.94 8.35
C ASP A 459 9.42 26.07 7.63
N GLY A 460 8.72 27.19 7.42
CA GLY A 460 9.25 28.37 6.72
C GLY A 460 9.23 28.30 5.19
N GLN A 461 8.84 27.17 4.58
CA GLN A 461 8.70 27.03 3.14
C GLN A 461 7.44 27.75 2.64
N ASN A 462 7.58 28.69 1.70
CA ASN A 462 6.48 29.51 1.17
C ASN A 462 6.59 29.67 -0.34
N LEU A 463 5.83 28.87 -1.09
CA LEU A 463 5.80 28.93 -2.55
C LEU A 463 5.55 30.36 -3.07
N ASN A 464 6.42 30.84 -3.96
CA ASN A 464 6.35 32.18 -4.54
C ASN A 464 6.06 32.11 -6.05
N LEU A 465 4.80 32.38 -6.41
CA LEU A 465 4.32 32.37 -7.80
C LEU A 465 4.26 33.78 -8.45
N LYS A 466 4.69 34.85 -7.76
CA LYS A 466 4.49 36.25 -8.21
C LYS A 466 5.10 36.56 -9.57
N ALA A 467 6.24 35.96 -9.88
CA ALA A 467 6.95 36.15 -11.15
C ALA A 467 6.72 34.99 -12.14
N GLU A 468 5.94 33.98 -11.75
CA GLU A 468 5.75 32.78 -12.55
C GLU A 468 4.66 33.00 -13.60
N LYS A 469 4.89 32.51 -14.82
CA LYS A 469 3.95 32.63 -15.92
C LYS A 469 2.83 31.61 -15.77
N VAL A 470 1.59 32.09 -15.71
CA VAL A 470 0.39 31.24 -15.77
C VAL A 470 0.30 30.60 -17.16
N VAL A 471 0.26 29.27 -17.19
CA VAL A 471 0.09 28.47 -18.42
C VAL A 471 -1.37 28.38 -18.80
N ASN A 472 -2.25 28.20 -17.80
CA ASN A 472 -3.68 28.12 -17.97
C ASN A 472 -4.40 28.61 -16.71
N ALA A 473 -5.60 29.15 -16.86
CA ALA A 473 -6.49 29.46 -15.75
C ALA A 473 -7.93 29.16 -16.19
N GLY A 474 -8.78 28.80 -15.25
CA GLY A 474 -10.15 28.44 -15.56
C GLY A 474 -11.01 28.19 -14.32
N THR A 475 -12.19 27.66 -14.58
CA THR A 475 -13.17 27.29 -13.56
C THR A 475 -13.61 25.85 -13.82
N PHE A 476 -13.45 24.98 -12.83
CA PHE A 476 -14.01 23.62 -12.89
C PHE A 476 -15.54 23.69 -12.87
N LYS A 477 -16.20 22.63 -13.33
CA LYS A 477 -17.64 22.45 -13.19
C LYS A 477 -17.96 21.91 -11.80
N ALA A 478 -19.11 22.27 -11.24
CA ALA A 478 -19.60 21.70 -10.00
C ALA A 478 -19.97 20.21 -10.16
N GLY A 479 -19.86 19.43 -9.08
CA GLY A 479 -20.25 18.02 -9.01
C GLY A 479 -19.07 17.05 -9.04
N ASN A 480 -19.39 15.75 -8.97
CA ASN A 480 -18.42 14.65 -9.00
C ASN A 480 -17.98 14.31 -10.43
N GLY A 481 -16.93 13.49 -10.56
CA GLY A 481 -16.48 12.91 -11.83
C GLY A 481 -15.31 13.65 -12.48
N TRP A 482 -14.65 12.97 -13.41
CA TRP A 482 -13.44 13.46 -14.07
C TRP A 482 -13.66 14.74 -14.88
N GLN A 483 -12.76 15.70 -14.71
CA GLN A 483 -12.75 16.95 -15.47
C GLN A 483 -11.42 17.08 -16.22
N GLU A 484 -11.49 17.11 -17.55
CA GLU A 484 -10.33 17.31 -18.41
C GLU A 484 -10.20 18.77 -18.83
N VAL A 485 -9.00 19.32 -18.68
CA VAL A 485 -8.63 20.67 -19.11
C VAL A 485 -7.54 20.58 -20.17
N ARG A 486 -7.75 21.25 -21.30
CA ARG A 486 -6.77 21.39 -22.38
C ARG A 486 -6.21 22.80 -22.41
N PHE A 487 -4.89 22.91 -22.54
CA PHE A 487 -4.22 24.19 -22.69
C PHE A 487 -4.36 24.70 -24.12
N ALA A 488 -4.42 26.02 -24.28
CA ALA A 488 -4.44 26.64 -25.60
C ALA A 488 -3.14 26.37 -26.38
N GLN A 489 -2.02 26.21 -25.69
CA GLN A 489 -0.71 25.86 -26.24
C GLN A 489 0.03 24.91 -25.28
N PRO A 490 0.82 23.95 -25.79
CA PRO A 490 1.65 23.10 -24.94
C PRO A 490 2.67 23.90 -24.12
N ALA A 491 2.96 23.42 -22.91
CA ALA A 491 3.97 23.98 -22.03
C ALA A 491 5.04 22.93 -21.68
N ALA A 492 6.30 23.20 -22.03
CA ALA A 492 7.41 22.30 -21.72
C ALA A 492 7.86 22.47 -20.26
N GLY A 493 7.87 21.40 -19.48
CA GLY A 493 8.38 21.41 -18.12
C GLY A 493 8.37 20.05 -17.42
N ARG A 494 9.04 20.02 -16.27
CA ARG A 494 9.16 18.89 -15.35
C ARG A 494 8.32 19.10 -14.08
N TYR A 495 8.11 20.34 -13.66
CA TYR A 495 7.37 20.68 -12.46
C TYR A 495 6.00 21.24 -12.84
N PHE A 496 4.95 20.66 -12.27
CA PHE A 496 3.56 21.05 -12.47
C PHE A 496 2.99 21.61 -11.16
N CYS A 497 2.39 22.80 -11.20
CA CYS A 497 1.73 23.40 -10.05
C CYS A 497 0.28 23.73 -10.39
N LEU A 498 -0.64 23.26 -9.55
CA LEU A 498 -2.05 23.64 -9.57
C LEU A 498 -2.33 24.55 -8.36
N GLU A 499 -2.71 25.80 -8.63
CA GLU A 499 -3.17 26.78 -7.64
C GLU A 499 -4.70 26.85 -7.69
N GLY A 500 -5.38 26.33 -6.67
CA GLY A 500 -6.78 26.62 -6.42
C GLY A 500 -6.92 28.00 -5.79
N THR A 501 -7.86 28.81 -6.27
CA THR A 501 -8.10 30.20 -5.81
C THR A 501 -9.46 30.40 -5.13
N SER A 502 -10.38 29.44 -5.30
CA SER A 502 -11.68 29.43 -4.66
C SER A 502 -12.28 28.01 -4.70
N ASN A 503 -13.37 27.79 -3.96
CA ASN A 503 -14.25 26.62 -4.11
C ASN A 503 -15.72 27.02 -4.25
N TYR A 504 -16.59 26.02 -4.42
CA TYR A 504 -18.03 26.20 -4.54
C TYR A 504 -18.74 26.47 -3.21
N GLU A 505 -18.20 25.99 -2.09
CA GLU A 505 -18.82 26.11 -0.76
C GLU A 505 -18.53 27.47 -0.08
N GLY A 506 -17.58 28.24 -0.61
CA GLY A 506 -17.16 29.52 -0.02
C GLY A 506 -16.36 29.38 1.27
N ASN A 507 -15.88 28.17 1.58
CA ASN A 507 -15.00 27.89 2.72
C ASN A 507 -13.52 27.82 2.26
N ASN A 508 -12.64 27.40 3.16
CA ASN A 508 -11.19 27.35 2.97
C ASN A 508 -10.66 25.97 2.54
N ILE A 509 -11.53 25.05 2.13
CA ILE A 509 -11.14 23.66 1.88
C ILE A 509 -10.95 23.44 0.38
N ALA A 510 -9.76 22.98 -0.02
CA ALA A 510 -9.49 22.40 -1.33
C ALA A 510 -9.33 20.89 -1.18
N ALA A 511 -9.91 20.12 -2.10
CA ALA A 511 -9.78 18.67 -2.17
C ALA A 511 -9.57 18.18 -3.60
N ILE A 512 -8.70 17.17 -3.77
CA ILE A 512 -8.44 16.49 -5.04
C ILE A 512 -8.30 14.99 -4.77
N ALA A 513 -9.11 14.17 -5.44
CA ALA A 513 -8.98 12.71 -5.38
C ALA A 513 -7.87 12.23 -6.29
N GLU A 514 -7.90 12.60 -7.57
CA GLU A 514 -6.88 12.19 -8.54
C GLU A 514 -6.51 13.35 -9.47
N LEU A 515 -5.26 13.33 -9.93
CA LEU A 515 -4.70 14.27 -10.88
C LEU A 515 -3.88 13.54 -11.95
N ASP A 516 -4.07 13.94 -13.21
CA ASP A 516 -3.23 13.54 -14.33
C ASP A 516 -2.67 14.74 -15.05
N VAL A 517 -1.44 14.62 -15.55
CA VAL A 517 -0.84 15.56 -16.49
C VAL A 517 -0.84 14.93 -17.88
N LEU A 518 -1.23 15.69 -18.91
CA LEU A 518 -1.44 15.17 -20.26
C LEU A 518 -0.26 15.50 -21.18
N ASP A 519 0.20 14.50 -21.94
CA ASP A 519 1.30 14.61 -22.91
C ASP A 519 0.86 15.25 -24.24
N ASN A 520 1.76 15.27 -25.22
CA ASN A 520 1.50 15.78 -26.57
C ASN A 520 0.39 15.05 -27.35
N ASN A 521 0.11 13.80 -27.00
CA ASN A 521 -0.98 13.01 -27.59
C ASN A 521 -2.28 13.16 -26.78
N GLY A 522 -2.24 13.98 -25.75
CA GLY A 522 -3.32 14.20 -24.82
C GLY A 522 -3.61 13.04 -23.89
N LYS A 523 -2.66 12.12 -23.70
CA LYS A 523 -2.75 10.98 -22.80
C LYS A 523 -2.11 11.30 -21.44
N PRO A 524 -2.60 10.73 -20.33
CA PRO A 524 -1.92 10.80 -19.04
C PRO A 524 -0.47 10.33 -19.13
N VAL A 525 0.45 11.10 -18.56
CA VAL A 525 1.84 10.69 -18.39
C VAL A 525 1.95 9.65 -17.26
N SER A 526 2.98 8.80 -17.31
CA SER A 526 3.25 7.89 -16.18
C SER A 526 3.49 8.69 -14.90
N ARG A 527 2.89 8.21 -13.81
CA ARG A 527 2.99 8.79 -12.46
C ARG A 527 4.02 8.07 -11.59
N GLU A 528 4.68 7.04 -12.13
CA GLU A 528 5.63 6.17 -11.40
C GLU A 528 6.75 6.94 -10.70
N ASN A 529 7.21 8.02 -11.32
CA ASN A 529 8.31 8.84 -10.84
C ASN A 529 7.84 10.19 -10.26
N TRP A 530 6.54 10.35 -10.01
CA TRP A 530 6.02 11.59 -9.46
C TRP A 530 6.42 11.75 -7.99
N LYS A 531 6.66 12.99 -7.60
CA LYS A 531 6.90 13.37 -6.21
C LYS A 531 6.14 14.65 -5.89
N ILE A 532 5.42 14.68 -4.76
CA ILE A 532 4.98 15.95 -4.20
C ILE A 532 6.21 16.69 -3.70
N VAL A 533 6.46 17.84 -4.29
CA VAL A 533 7.53 18.76 -3.85
C VAL A 533 7.00 19.71 -2.78
N TYR A 534 5.71 20.06 -2.88
CA TYR A 534 5.06 20.99 -1.97
C TYR A 534 3.54 20.82 -2.00
N ALA A 535 2.92 20.91 -0.84
CA ALA A 535 1.50 21.19 -0.68
C ALA A 535 1.33 22.24 0.42
N ASP A 536 0.58 23.30 0.20
CA ASP A 536 0.56 24.43 1.15
C ASP A 536 -0.05 24.06 2.51
N SER A 537 -0.98 23.09 2.51
CA SER A 537 -1.82 22.69 3.63
C SER A 537 -2.36 21.27 3.42
N GLU A 538 -2.35 20.45 4.48
CA GLU A 538 -2.80 19.04 4.46
C GLU A 538 -3.49 18.70 5.79
N GLU A 539 -4.65 18.04 5.73
CA GLU A 539 -5.41 17.61 6.91
C GLU A 539 -4.96 16.21 7.37
N THR A 540 -4.07 16.18 8.36
CA THR A 540 -3.54 14.96 8.99
C THR A 540 -4.07 14.71 10.40
N ARG A 541 -4.80 15.67 11.00
CA ARG A 541 -5.31 15.58 12.38
C ARG A 541 -6.48 14.61 12.44
N SER A 542 -7.48 14.79 11.58
CA SER A 542 -8.71 13.99 11.57
C SER A 542 -8.72 12.84 10.55
N GLY A 543 -7.70 12.72 9.70
CA GLY A 543 -7.62 11.66 8.68
C GLY A 543 -6.25 11.62 8.01
N ASN A 544 -6.10 10.78 6.98
CA ASN A 544 -4.88 10.68 6.16
C ASN A 544 -5.12 11.34 4.78
N ARG A 545 -5.13 12.68 4.73
CA ARG A 545 -5.48 13.46 3.53
C ARG A 545 -4.28 14.19 2.92
N THR A 546 -3.14 13.51 2.88
CA THR A 546 -1.88 14.03 2.35
C THR A 546 -1.91 14.18 0.83
N ALA A 547 -1.01 15.01 0.30
CA ALA A 547 -1.00 15.40 -1.10
C ALA A 547 -0.57 14.28 -2.07
N ASP A 548 0.13 13.25 -1.60
CA ASP A 548 0.52 12.09 -2.41
C ASP A 548 -0.69 11.24 -2.82
N LYS A 549 -1.84 11.43 -2.17
CA LYS A 549 -3.12 10.80 -2.54
C LYS A 549 -3.64 11.19 -3.92
N VAL A 550 -3.17 12.30 -4.52
CA VAL A 550 -3.68 12.74 -5.83
C VAL A 550 -3.17 11.88 -7.00
N PHE A 551 -2.26 10.94 -6.76
CA PHE A 551 -1.73 10.06 -7.80
C PHE A 551 -1.54 8.62 -7.35
N ASP A 552 -2.21 8.21 -6.26
CA ASP A 552 -2.11 6.85 -5.73
C ASP A 552 -3.00 5.84 -6.46
N LEU A 553 -3.70 6.30 -7.51
CA LEU A 553 -4.64 5.53 -8.31
C LEU A 553 -5.83 5.03 -7.48
N GLN A 554 -6.30 5.80 -6.50
CA GLN A 554 -7.46 5.42 -5.68
C GLN A 554 -8.49 6.57 -5.69
N GLU A 555 -9.56 6.43 -6.48
CA GLU A 555 -10.61 7.47 -6.60
C GLU A 555 -11.36 7.73 -5.27
N SER A 556 -11.21 6.86 -4.26
CA SER A 556 -11.80 7.01 -2.92
C SER A 556 -10.89 7.69 -1.88
N THR A 557 -9.62 7.93 -2.19
CA THR A 557 -8.73 8.73 -1.35
C THR A 557 -8.54 10.11 -1.94
N PHE A 558 -8.12 11.07 -1.13
CA PHE A 558 -7.97 12.45 -1.59
C PHE A 558 -7.03 13.25 -0.71
N TRP A 559 -6.32 14.18 -1.35
CA TRP A 559 -5.71 15.32 -0.67
C TRP A 559 -6.81 16.26 -0.18
N GLN A 560 -6.62 16.83 1.00
CA GLN A 560 -7.46 17.91 1.50
C GLN A 560 -6.65 18.90 2.34
N THR A 561 -6.92 20.18 2.19
CA THR A 561 -6.40 21.21 3.08
C THR A 561 -7.09 21.20 4.45
N VAL A 562 -6.42 21.76 5.46
CA VAL A 562 -7.07 22.14 6.72
C VAL A 562 -8.10 23.26 6.49
N ASP A 563 -9.10 23.34 7.36
CA ASP A 563 -10.22 24.29 7.27
C ASP A 563 -9.88 25.73 7.69
N ASN A 564 -8.73 25.94 8.35
CA ASN A 564 -8.31 27.21 8.92
C ASN A 564 -7.18 27.92 8.16
N THR A 565 -6.80 27.45 6.98
CA THR A 565 -5.85 28.12 6.08
C THR A 565 -6.59 28.70 4.89
N ALA A 566 -6.55 30.01 4.66
CA ALA A 566 -7.30 30.63 3.57
C ALA A 566 -6.68 30.33 2.19
N TYR A 567 -7.53 30.30 1.16
CA TYR A 567 -7.12 30.33 -0.24
C TYR A 567 -6.15 31.50 -0.53
N PRO A 568 -5.22 31.36 -1.50
CA PRO A 568 -5.10 30.25 -2.45
C PRO A 568 -4.39 29.02 -1.87
N HIS A 569 -4.70 27.83 -2.43
CA HIS A 569 -4.06 26.55 -2.11
C HIS A 569 -3.28 26.01 -3.30
N GLN A 570 -2.14 25.36 -3.06
CA GLN A 570 -1.23 24.90 -4.10
C GLN A 570 -0.70 23.51 -3.84
N ILE A 571 -0.60 22.73 -4.90
CA ILE A 571 0.14 21.47 -4.96
C ILE A 571 1.18 21.56 -6.09
N VAL A 572 2.42 21.16 -5.80
CA VAL A 572 3.55 21.12 -6.73
C VAL A 572 4.05 19.69 -6.88
N ILE A 573 4.10 19.22 -8.11
CA ILE A 573 4.49 17.86 -8.48
C ILE A 573 5.73 17.94 -9.37
N ASP A 574 6.79 17.21 -8.99
CA ASP A 574 7.88 16.86 -9.88
C ASP A 574 7.45 15.62 -10.69
N LEU A 575 7.36 15.75 -12.01
CA LEU A 575 6.97 14.69 -12.93
C LEU A 575 8.09 13.67 -13.19
N GLY A 576 9.28 13.87 -12.61
CA GLY A 576 10.47 13.03 -12.74
C GLY A 576 11.31 13.32 -13.99
N LYS A 577 10.71 13.84 -15.06
CA LYS A 577 11.38 14.29 -16.29
C LYS A 577 10.61 15.40 -17.00
N GLU A 578 11.23 16.02 -18.00
CA GLU A 578 10.54 17.03 -18.82
C GLU A 578 9.49 16.38 -19.74
N TYR A 579 8.31 17.00 -19.79
CA TYR A 579 7.22 16.70 -20.72
C TYR A 579 6.81 17.98 -21.45
N ASN A 580 6.23 17.80 -22.64
CA ASN A 580 5.42 18.86 -23.26
C ASN A 580 3.98 18.65 -22.81
N VAL A 581 3.55 19.45 -21.83
CA VAL A 581 2.25 19.33 -21.18
C VAL A 581 1.18 20.03 -22.01
N THR A 582 0.12 19.32 -22.40
CA THR A 582 -0.99 19.88 -23.20
C THR A 582 -2.26 20.11 -22.40
N GLY A 583 -2.29 19.68 -21.15
CA GLY A 583 -3.46 19.74 -20.30
C GLY A 583 -3.29 18.91 -19.05
N PHE A 584 -4.38 18.76 -18.30
CA PHE A 584 -4.44 17.92 -17.11
C PHE A 584 -5.86 17.42 -16.90
N ARG A 585 -6.02 16.38 -16.06
CA ARG A 585 -7.33 15.94 -15.57
C ARG A 585 -7.35 16.06 -14.05
N MET A 586 -8.50 16.40 -13.49
CA MET A 586 -8.73 16.44 -12.05
C MET A 586 -10.02 15.70 -11.73
N LEU A 587 -9.94 14.82 -10.74
CA LEU A 587 -11.08 14.15 -10.14
C LEU A 587 -11.30 14.74 -8.74
N PRO A 588 -12.47 15.35 -8.47
CA PRO A 588 -12.81 15.72 -7.11
C PRO A 588 -13.20 14.50 -6.28
N ARG A 589 -13.25 14.67 -4.96
CA ARG A 589 -13.67 13.61 -4.03
C ARG A 589 -15.03 13.00 -4.41
N ALA A 590 -15.17 11.70 -4.14
CA ALA A 590 -16.32 10.90 -4.59
C ALA A 590 -17.62 11.18 -3.82
N GLU A 591 -17.55 11.85 -2.66
CA GLU A 591 -18.72 12.12 -1.83
C GLU A 591 -19.70 13.08 -2.48
N ALA A 592 -20.99 12.91 -2.16
CA ALA A 592 -22.06 13.73 -2.70
C ALA A 592 -21.80 15.23 -2.47
N GLY A 593 -21.96 16.02 -3.55
CA GLY A 593 -21.66 17.46 -3.55
C GLY A 593 -20.19 17.81 -3.78
N ALA A 594 -19.29 16.82 -3.83
CA ALA A 594 -17.85 17.00 -3.98
C ALA A 594 -17.26 18.06 -3.02
N PRO A 595 -17.34 17.88 -1.69
CA PRO A 595 -16.92 18.90 -0.73
C PRO A 595 -15.47 19.39 -0.94
N GLY A 596 -15.23 20.70 -0.80
CA GLY A 596 -13.91 21.29 -1.09
C GLY A 596 -13.48 21.24 -2.57
N LEU A 597 -14.38 20.93 -3.51
CA LEU A 597 -14.11 21.02 -4.95
C LEU A 597 -13.62 22.44 -5.31
N ILE A 598 -12.38 22.50 -5.81
CA ILE A 598 -11.80 23.72 -6.36
C ILE A 598 -12.71 24.24 -7.46
N LYS A 599 -13.03 25.53 -7.42
CA LYS A 599 -13.82 26.23 -8.44
C LYS A 599 -12.88 26.91 -9.41
N ASP A 600 -12.28 28.03 -9.03
CA ASP A 600 -11.36 28.79 -9.89
C ASP A 600 -9.91 28.38 -9.65
N TYR A 601 -9.14 28.18 -10.71
CA TYR A 601 -7.75 27.70 -10.62
C TYR A 601 -6.79 28.42 -11.58
N LYS A 602 -5.50 28.28 -11.30
CA LYS A 602 -4.38 28.58 -12.21
C LYS A 602 -3.39 27.42 -12.24
N VAL A 603 -2.72 27.26 -13.38
CA VAL A 603 -1.72 26.22 -13.62
C VAL A 603 -0.40 26.85 -14.05
N TYR A 604 0.69 26.33 -13.51
CA TYR A 604 2.06 26.71 -13.84
C TYR A 604 2.86 25.47 -14.19
N VAL A 605 3.75 25.59 -15.20
CA VAL A 605 4.63 24.50 -15.64
C VAL A 605 6.04 25.04 -15.82
N LYS A 606 7.04 24.39 -15.19
CA LYS A 606 8.44 24.83 -15.22
C LYS A 606 9.40 23.68 -15.50
N LYS A 607 10.55 23.98 -16.09
CA LYS A 607 11.65 23.03 -16.29
C LYS A 607 12.48 22.80 -15.02
N SER A 608 12.76 23.89 -14.30
CA SER A 608 13.38 23.88 -12.98
C SER A 608 12.31 23.92 -11.89
N ASP A 609 12.71 23.61 -10.65
CA ASP A 609 11.81 23.71 -9.50
C ASP A 609 11.29 25.15 -9.30
N PHE A 610 10.23 25.27 -8.52
CA PHE A 610 9.66 26.53 -8.07
C PHE A 610 10.53 27.16 -6.96
N THR A 611 10.27 28.43 -6.69
CA THR A 611 10.93 29.15 -5.59
C THR A 611 10.00 29.11 -4.37
N TYR A 612 10.56 28.83 -3.19
CA TYR A 612 9.84 28.71 -1.92
C TYR A 612 10.39 29.65 -0.84
#